data_AF-A0A3N7GR06-F1
#
_entry.id   AF-A0A3N7GR06-F1
#
_cell.length_a   1.000
_cell.length_b   1.000
_cell.length_c   1.000
_cell.angle_alpha   90.00
_cell.angle_beta   90.00
_cell.angle_gamma   90.00
#
_symmetry.space_group_name_H-M   'P 1'
#
loop_
_entity.id
_entity.type
_entity.pdbx_description
1 polymer ?
#
loop_
_entity_poly.entity_id
_entity_poly.type
_entity_poly.pdbx_seq_one_letter_code
_entity_poly.pdbx_strand_id
1 'polypeptide(L)'
;MKHLYLQALLSAALLWLAWPPIPYTAPLLWVAFVPLLLALESVMRGNYQKKGTKVFLLGGLTGVVWNTASIYWVFNAMNAVMPVYAAAFVALIPFGLAAFLMALAFRLYYQLRKRHSIGISLVGLVCFWIAYEYLHQTWDLAFPWMTLGNGFASTHQLVQWYEYTGVYGGTVWLWAVNCGVFLAILAAKDGFARSRRYALWGSTAALVALPSLWSIWRYATYEEHENPSNVVIVQPNVDPYGKFSFIAPEEQLENLIQLSKSVAQPNTEFFVWPETAIAHPPPGYDEGEFLGHPAFQQLQQFLSPYKNGNILSGIESYRLYNEQQTPTARPWGKDYLDVFNAAILIENSAKLQFYHKSKLVAGVEQFPFGGALAFMKPLFSAFGGTTGG
;
A
#
# COMPACT_ATOMS: atom_id res chain seq x y z
N MET A 1 23.63 -20.99 17.63
CA MET A 1 22.23 -20.50 17.61
C MET A 1 22.15 -18.97 17.66
N LYS A 2 22.82 -18.28 18.59
CA LYS A 2 22.81 -16.79 18.68
C LYS A 2 23.11 -16.09 17.34
N HIS A 3 24.10 -16.58 16.59
CA HIS A 3 24.46 -16.03 15.28
C HIS A 3 23.31 -16.06 14.25
N LEU A 4 22.45 -17.09 14.26
CA LEU A 4 21.34 -17.21 13.29
C LEU A 4 20.29 -16.12 13.50
N TYR A 5 19.97 -15.82 14.76
CA TYR A 5 19.03 -14.75 15.11
C TYR A 5 19.62 -13.38 14.79
N LEU A 6 20.93 -13.18 15.02
CA LEU A 6 21.61 -11.94 14.64
C LEU A 6 21.54 -11.69 13.12
N GLN A 7 21.69 -12.74 12.31
CA GLN A 7 21.54 -12.64 10.85
C GLN A 7 20.10 -12.32 10.41
N ALA A 8 19.09 -12.92 11.06
CA ALA A 8 17.69 -12.59 10.81
C ALA A 8 17.39 -11.12 11.17
N LEU A 9 17.83 -10.68 12.35
CA LEU A 9 17.66 -9.28 12.79
C LEU A 9 18.44 -8.29 11.92
N LEU A 10 19.65 -8.65 11.47
CA LEU A 10 20.41 -7.83 10.52
C LEU A 10 19.66 -7.67 9.19
N SER A 11 19.03 -8.74 8.70
CA SER A 11 18.21 -8.65 7.48
C SER A 11 17.01 -7.73 7.70
N ALA A 12 16.32 -7.86 8.84
CA ALA A 12 15.20 -6.99 9.18
C ALA A 12 15.62 -5.51 9.28
N ALA A 13 16.78 -5.24 9.89
CA ALA A 13 17.33 -3.89 10.00
C ALA A 13 17.70 -3.31 8.63
N LEU A 14 18.33 -4.10 7.74
CA LEU A 14 18.64 -3.67 6.38
C LEU A 14 17.36 -3.41 5.57
N LEU A 15 16.36 -4.29 5.68
CA LEU A 15 15.07 -4.14 5.00
C LEU A 15 14.34 -2.87 5.47
N TRP A 16 14.32 -2.61 6.79
CA TRP A 16 13.71 -1.41 7.36
C TRP A 16 14.45 -0.14 6.96
N LEU A 17 15.78 -0.10 7.07
CA LEU A 17 16.58 1.07 6.68
C LEU A 17 16.42 1.42 5.21
N ALA A 18 16.19 0.40 4.36
CA ALA A 18 15.99 0.56 2.94
C ALA A 18 14.54 0.87 2.54
N TRP A 19 13.61 0.84 3.48
CA TRP A 19 12.20 1.05 3.22
C TRP A 19 11.84 2.55 3.24
N PRO A 20 10.87 3.00 2.42
CA PRO A 20 10.33 4.35 2.51
C PRO A 20 9.85 4.68 3.94
N PRO A 21 10.01 5.93 4.41
CA PRO A 21 10.33 7.13 3.62
C PRO A 21 11.83 7.49 3.55
N ILE A 22 12.74 6.64 4.04
CA ILE A 22 14.17 6.98 4.14
C ILE A 22 14.74 7.17 2.71
N PRO A 23 15.23 8.37 2.36
CA PRO A 23 15.68 8.64 1.00
C PRO A 23 17.03 7.98 0.72
N TYR A 24 17.24 7.56 -0.53
CA TYR A 24 18.49 7.02 -1.07
C TYR A 24 19.01 5.70 -0.46
N THR A 25 18.29 5.06 0.46
CA THR A 25 18.71 3.80 1.09
C THR A 25 18.17 2.55 0.40
N ALA A 26 17.24 2.68 -0.54
CA ALA A 26 16.65 1.57 -1.30
C ALA A 26 17.68 0.58 -1.91
N PRO A 27 18.88 0.99 -2.38
CA PRO A 27 19.91 0.06 -2.83
C PRO A 27 20.31 -1.04 -1.82
N LEU A 28 20.11 -0.82 -0.51
CA LEU A 28 20.35 -1.85 0.51
C LEU A 28 19.44 -3.07 0.30
N LEU A 29 18.26 -2.92 -0.30
CA LEU A 29 17.35 -4.03 -0.60
C LEU A 29 17.98 -5.09 -1.49
N TRP A 30 18.95 -4.76 -2.34
CA TRP A 30 19.69 -5.72 -3.18
C TRP A 30 20.44 -6.78 -2.37
N VAL A 31 20.77 -6.48 -1.11
CA VAL A 31 21.53 -7.37 -0.22
C VAL A 31 20.82 -7.66 1.10
N ALA A 32 19.65 -7.07 1.34
CA ALA A 32 18.99 -7.09 2.64
C ALA A 32 18.55 -8.50 3.09
N PHE A 33 18.22 -9.42 2.17
CA PHE A 33 17.87 -10.80 2.51
C PHE A 33 19.08 -11.74 2.59
N VAL A 34 20.26 -11.32 2.15
CA VAL A 34 21.47 -12.16 2.14
C VAL A 34 21.82 -12.73 3.52
N PRO A 35 21.81 -11.94 4.62
CA PRO A 35 22.11 -12.50 5.94
C PRO A 35 21.10 -13.57 6.36
N LEU A 36 19.81 -13.39 6.10
CA LEU A 36 18.75 -14.36 6.38
C LEU A 36 18.97 -15.63 5.54
N LEU A 37 19.22 -15.52 4.24
CA LEU A 37 19.49 -16.67 3.36
C LEU A 37 20.68 -17.50 3.87
N LEU A 38 21.75 -16.85 4.37
CA LEU A 38 22.88 -17.53 5.00
C LEU A 38 22.50 -18.23 6.30
N ALA A 39 21.63 -17.63 7.12
CA ALA A 39 21.11 -18.26 8.34
C ALA A 39 20.27 -19.50 8.00
N LEU A 40 19.38 -19.40 7.00
CA LEU A 40 18.55 -20.51 6.54
C LEU A 40 19.41 -21.66 5.99
N GLU A 41 20.43 -21.36 5.18
CA GLU A 41 21.34 -22.38 4.64
C GLU A 41 22.15 -23.06 5.75
N SER A 42 22.57 -22.30 6.77
CA SER A 42 23.24 -22.84 7.95
C SER A 42 22.34 -23.81 8.74
N VAL A 43 21.04 -23.52 8.84
CA VAL A 43 20.06 -24.44 9.43
C VAL A 43 19.87 -25.70 8.58
N MET A 44 19.80 -25.53 7.26
CA MET A 44 19.61 -26.64 6.31
C MET A 44 20.78 -27.61 6.32
N ARG A 45 22.01 -27.11 6.26
CA ARG A 45 23.24 -27.91 6.25
C ARG A 45 23.65 -28.40 7.64
N GLY A 46 23.33 -27.67 8.70
CA GLY A 46 23.73 -28.00 10.08
C GLY A 46 22.94 -29.14 10.72
N ASN A 47 23.40 -29.61 11.89
CA ASN A 47 22.72 -30.65 12.68
C ASN A 47 21.71 -30.02 13.66
N TYR A 48 20.57 -29.56 13.13
CA TYR A 48 19.50 -28.96 13.94
C TYR A 48 18.25 -29.84 13.93
N GLN A 49 17.61 -29.95 15.10
CA GLN A 49 16.26 -30.52 15.22
C GLN A 49 15.20 -29.54 14.69
N LYS A 50 14.11 -30.10 14.15
CA LYS A 50 12.95 -29.34 13.62
C LYS A 50 13.36 -28.20 12.65
N LYS A 51 14.29 -28.48 11.73
CA LYS A 51 14.84 -27.50 10.75
C LYS A 51 13.76 -26.66 10.07
N GLY A 52 12.66 -27.30 9.69
CA GLY A 52 11.52 -26.63 9.08
C GLY A 52 10.90 -25.53 9.93
N THR A 53 10.64 -25.82 11.20
CA THR A 53 10.14 -24.83 12.18
C THR A 53 11.16 -23.72 12.39
N LYS A 54 12.45 -24.04 12.43
CA LYS A 54 13.51 -23.02 12.56
C LYS A 54 13.55 -22.08 11.36
N VAL A 55 13.45 -22.59 10.14
CA VAL A 55 13.36 -21.76 8.93
C VAL A 55 12.14 -20.84 8.98
N PHE A 56 10.98 -21.38 9.36
CA PHE A 56 9.76 -20.60 9.53
C PHE A 56 9.92 -19.50 10.58
N LEU A 57 10.49 -19.80 11.76
CA LEU A 57 10.67 -18.83 12.84
C LEU A 57 11.71 -17.75 12.50
N LEU A 58 12.79 -18.08 11.79
CA LEU A 58 13.78 -17.08 11.35
C LEU A 58 13.18 -16.14 10.28
N GLY A 59 12.45 -16.69 9.31
CA GLY A 59 11.72 -15.91 8.32
C GLY A 59 10.64 -15.03 8.97
N GLY A 60 9.86 -15.60 9.88
CA GLY A 60 8.82 -14.90 10.64
C GLY A 60 9.38 -13.81 11.54
N LEU A 61 10.48 -14.06 12.24
CA LEU A 61 11.16 -13.03 13.04
C LEU A 61 11.61 -11.86 12.16
N THR A 62 12.21 -12.16 11.00
CA THR A 62 12.63 -11.11 10.05
C THR A 62 11.43 -10.30 9.57
N GLY A 63 10.36 -10.99 9.16
CA GLY A 63 9.13 -10.36 8.69
C GLY A 63 8.43 -9.53 9.76
N VAL A 64 8.28 -10.03 10.98
CA VAL A 64 7.63 -9.29 12.08
C VAL A 64 8.42 -8.02 12.39
N VAL A 65 9.74 -8.12 12.57
CA VAL A 65 10.57 -6.95 12.90
C VAL A 65 10.54 -5.92 11.77
N TRP A 66 10.68 -6.36 10.53
CA TRP A 66 10.65 -5.47 9.36
C TRP A 66 9.28 -4.82 9.17
N ASN A 67 8.19 -5.60 9.20
CA ASN A 67 6.82 -5.08 9.07
C ASN A 67 6.55 -4.10 10.20
N THR A 68 6.70 -4.49 11.47
CA THR A 68 6.44 -3.60 12.60
C THR A 68 7.25 -2.32 12.51
N ALA A 69 8.53 -2.37 12.15
CA ALA A 69 9.34 -1.16 12.02
C ALA A 69 8.93 -0.25 10.85
N SER A 70 8.35 -0.82 9.78
CA SER A 70 7.97 -0.09 8.55
C SER A 70 6.55 0.46 8.59
N ILE A 71 5.62 -0.26 9.23
CA ILE A 71 4.19 0.07 9.29
C ILE A 71 3.68 0.34 10.72
N TYR A 72 4.57 0.72 11.64
CA TYR A 72 4.19 1.05 13.04
C TYR A 72 3.09 2.11 13.14
N TRP A 73 3.00 3.01 12.15
CA TRP A 73 2.00 4.08 12.10
C TRP A 73 0.56 3.54 12.08
N VAL A 74 0.34 2.28 11.66
CA VAL A 74 -0.99 1.62 11.73
C VAL A 74 -1.48 1.55 13.18
N PHE A 75 -0.58 1.25 14.13
CA PHE A 75 -0.93 1.28 15.54
C PHE A 75 -1.34 2.68 16.00
N ASN A 76 -0.63 3.72 15.55
CA ASN A 76 -0.96 5.11 15.90
C ASN A 76 -2.34 5.52 15.38
N ALA A 77 -2.66 5.16 14.14
CA ALA A 77 -3.96 5.44 13.52
C ALA A 77 -5.11 4.75 14.30
N MET A 78 -4.90 3.52 14.75
CA MET A 78 -5.86 2.79 15.57
C MET A 78 -5.99 3.43 16.96
N ASN A 79 -4.87 3.68 17.64
CA ASN A 79 -4.84 4.21 18.99
C ASN A 79 -5.47 5.61 19.11
N ALA A 80 -5.59 6.34 18.00
CA ALA A 80 -6.31 7.61 17.96
C ALA A 80 -7.83 7.47 18.13
N VAL A 81 -8.42 6.33 17.78
CA VAL A 81 -9.88 6.08 17.82
C VAL A 81 -10.30 4.98 18.78
N MET A 82 -9.35 4.23 19.34
CA MET A 82 -9.64 3.14 20.29
C MET A 82 -8.60 3.04 21.41
N PRO A 83 -8.93 2.37 22.53
CA PRO A 83 -7.99 2.16 23.63
C PRO A 83 -6.72 1.41 23.20
N VAL A 84 -5.59 1.75 23.84
CA VAL A 84 -4.25 1.20 23.56
C VAL A 84 -4.22 -0.32 23.42
N TYR A 85 -4.89 -1.04 24.33
CA TYR A 85 -4.90 -2.51 24.30
C TYR A 85 -5.59 -3.05 23.04
N ALA A 86 -6.72 -2.45 22.65
CA ALA A 86 -7.45 -2.83 21.45
C ALA A 86 -6.62 -2.51 20.20
N ALA A 87 -6.07 -1.30 20.12
CA ALA A 87 -5.20 -0.87 19.02
C ALA A 87 -4.00 -1.81 18.84
N ALA A 88 -3.36 -2.21 19.94
CA ALA A 88 -2.27 -3.18 19.89
C ALA A 88 -2.72 -4.54 19.32
N PHE A 89 -3.85 -5.08 19.77
CA PHE A 89 -4.38 -6.35 19.25
C PHE A 89 -4.75 -6.27 17.77
N VAL A 90 -5.40 -5.20 17.31
CA VAL A 90 -5.77 -5.09 15.89
C VAL A 90 -4.54 -4.86 15.02
N ALA A 91 -3.57 -4.05 15.45
CA ALA A 91 -2.34 -3.80 14.71
C ALA A 91 -1.46 -5.05 14.53
N LEU A 92 -1.57 -6.04 15.43
CA LEU A 92 -0.90 -7.34 15.26
C LEU A 92 -1.38 -8.10 14.02
N ILE A 93 -2.57 -7.82 13.50
CA ILE A 93 -3.09 -8.46 12.29
C ILE A 93 -2.23 -8.11 11.06
N PRO A 94 -2.10 -6.84 10.63
CA PRO A 94 -1.25 -6.50 9.49
C PRO A 94 0.23 -6.80 9.75
N PHE A 95 0.72 -6.64 10.99
CA PHE A 95 2.13 -6.93 11.32
C PHE A 95 2.44 -8.43 11.23
N GLY A 96 1.56 -9.26 11.78
CA GLY A 96 1.73 -10.70 11.91
C GLY A 96 1.32 -11.48 10.67
N LEU A 97 0.26 -11.08 9.98
CA LEU A 97 -0.28 -11.81 8.82
C LEU A 97 0.70 -11.79 7.65
N ALA A 98 1.22 -10.61 7.29
CA ALA A 98 2.26 -10.48 6.27
C ALA A 98 3.51 -11.29 6.65
N ALA A 99 3.96 -11.19 7.91
CA ALA A 99 5.12 -11.91 8.39
C ALA A 99 4.93 -13.43 8.38
N PHE A 100 3.72 -13.90 8.68
CA PHE A 100 3.33 -15.31 8.61
C PHE A 100 3.40 -15.83 7.17
N LEU A 101 2.86 -15.08 6.21
CA LEU A 101 2.90 -15.44 4.79
C LEU A 101 4.34 -15.46 4.25
N MET A 102 5.17 -14.48 4.61
CA MET A 102 6.61 -14.47 4.31
C MET A 102 7.33 -15.69 4.92
N ALA A 103 7.05 -16.01 6.19
CA ALA A 103 7.59 -17.18 6.87
C ALA A 103 7.19 -18.49 6.17
N LEU A 104 5.96 -18.56 5.66
CA LEU A 104 5.47 -19.69 4.87
C LEU A 104 6.23 -19.82 3.55
N ALA A 105 6.53 -18.72 2.84
CA ALA A 105 7.34 -18.76 1.63
C ALA A 105 8.74 -19.35 1.90
N PHE A 106 9.41 -18.95 2.99
CA PHE A 106 10.67 -19.56 3.40
C PHE A 106 10.53 -21.03 3.82
N ARG A 107 9.43 -21.39 4.48
CA ARG A 107 9.13 -22.77 4.85
C ARG A 107 8.96 -23.65 3.61
N LEU A 108 8.29 -23.15 2.57
CA LEU A 108 8.10 -23.84 1.29
C LEU A 108 9.41 -23.94 0.51
N TYR A 109 10.24 -22.88 0.51
CA TYR A 109 11.61 -22.92 0.01
C TYR A 109 12.42 -24.06 0.65
N TYR A 110 12.33 -24.22 1.98
CA TYR A 110 12.96 -25.36 2.67
C TYR A 110 12.42 -26.71 2.19
N GLN A 111 11.11 -26.84 1.91
CA GLN A 111 10.55 -28.08 1.39
C GLN A 111 11.13 -28.42 0.01
N LEU A 112 11.30 -27.43 -0.87
CA LEU A 112 11.95 -27.61 -2.16
C LEU A 112 13.43 -28.00 -2.01
N ARG A 113 14.16 -27.36 -1.08
CA ARG A 113 15.58 -27.65 -0.83
C ARG A 113 15.86 -29.10 -0.43
N LYS A 114 14.88 -29.82 0.11
CA LYS A 114 15.03 -31.26 0.43
C LYS A 114 14.98 -32.16 -0.80
N ARG A 115 14.39 -31.70 -1.91
CA ARG A 115 14.09 -32.53 -3.09
C ARG A 115 14.81 -32.05 -4.34
N HIS A 116 15.22 -30.78 -4.38
CA HIS A 116 15.77 -30.12 -5.56
C HIS A 116 17.07 -29.38 -5.27
N SER A 117 17.78 -29.06 -6.36
CA SER A 117 19.00 -28.24 -6.31
C SER A 117 18.72 -26.86 -5.73
N ILE A 118 19.77 -26.20 -5.23
CA ILE A 118 19.67 -24.85 -4.66
C ILE A 118 19.09 -23.85 -5.67
N GLY A 119 19.48 -23.94 -6.95
CA GLY A 119 18.98 -23.04 -8.00
C GLY A 119 17.47 -23.17 -8.21
N ILE A 120 16.96 -24.39 -8.41
CA ILE A 120 15.51 -24.64 -8.56
C ILE A 120 14.76 -24.19 -7.32
N SER A 121 15.32 -24.45 -6.13
CA SER A 121 14.68 -24.06 -4.88
C SER A 121 14.60 -22.54 -4.72
N LEU A 122 15.65 -21.79 -5.11
CA LEU A 122 15.65 -20.33 -5.07
C LEU A 122 14.64 -19.74 -6.06
N VAL A 123 14.52 -20.30 -7.28
CA VAL A 123 13.44 -19.91 -8.20
C VAL A 123 12.08 -20.14 -7.55
N GLY A 124 11.89 -21.30 -6.91
CA GLY A 124 10.68 -21.59 -6.15
C GLY A 124 10.41 -20.59 -5.00
N LEU A 125 11.46 -20.12 -4.29
CA LEU A 125 11.33 -19.07 -3.29
C LEU A 125 10.76 -17.78 -3.90
N VAL A 126 11.27 -17.36 -5.06
CA VAL A 126 10.75 -16.17 -5.76
C VAL A 126 9.28 -16.36 -6.14
N CYS A 127 8.90 -17.53 -6.67
CA CYS A 127 7.51 -17.84 -6.99
C CYS A 127 6.60 -17.84 -5.76
N PHE A 128 7.03 -18.44 -4.65
CA PHE A 128 6.25 -18.42 -3.40
C PHE A 128 6.12 -17.02 -2.81
N TRP A 129 7.15 -16.18 -2.99
CA TRP A 129 7.12 -14.79 -2.57
C TRP A 129 6.07 -14.00 -3.34
N ILE A 130 6.11 -14.05 -4.68
CA ILE A 130 5.12 -13.39 -5.53
C ILE A 130 3.71 -13.92 -5.27
N ALA A 131 3.56 -15.23 -5.06
CA ALA A 131 2.27 -15.81 -4.72
C ALA A 131 1.69 -15.23 -3.42
N TYR A 132 2.53 -14.97 -2.41
CA TYR A 132 2.03 -14.27 -1.22
C TYR A 132 1.70 -12.81 -1.53
N GLU A 133 2.54 -12.08 -2.27
CA GLU A 133 2.31 -10.67 -2.55
C GLU A 133 0.98 -10.48 -3.27
N TYR A 134 0.72 -11.35 -4.26
CA TYR A 134 -0.54 -11.39 -4.99
C TYR A 134 -1.71 -11.74 -4.07
N LEU A 135 -1.61 -12.79 -3.26
CA LEU A 135 -2.65 -13.15 -2.29
C LEU A 135 -2.99 -11.98 -1.36
N HIS A 136 -1.97 -11.32 -0.81
CA HIS A 136 -2.11 -10.23 0.14
C HIS A 136 -2.61 -8.92 -0.50
N GLN A 137 -2.68 -8.86 -1.83
CA GLN A 137 -3.30 -7.79 -2.61
C GLN A 137 -4.77 -8.07 -2.95
N THR A 138 -5.17 -9.33 -3.09
CA THR A 138 -6.48 -9.68 -3.69
C THR A 138 -7.54 -10.18 -2.70
N TRP A 139 -7.17 -10.71 -1.54
CA TRP A 139 -8.13 -11.30 -0.58
C TRP A 139 -8.79 -10.27 0.35
N ASP A 140 -9.78 -10.69 1.13
CA ASP A 140 -10.55 -9.80 2.02
C ASP A 140 -9.74 -9.14 3.14
N LEU A 141 -8.56 -9.68 3.49
CA LEU A 141 -7.62 -9.08 4.44
C LEU A 141 -6.46 -8.38 3.72
N ALA A 142 -6.71 -7.83 2.53
CA ALA A 142 -5.65 -7.24 1.71
C ALA A 142 -4.95 -6.10 2.45
N PHE A 143 -3.63 -6.21 2.57
CA PHE A 143 -2.76 -5.17 3.12
C PHE A 143 -1.40 -5.17 2.40
N PRO A 144 -1.36 -4.85 1.10
CA PRO A 144 -0.17 -5.05 0.24
C PRO A 144 0.94 -4.00 0.46
N TRP A 145 0.97 -3.34 1.62
CA TRP A 145 1.99 -2.35 1.98
C TRP A 145 3.41 -2.89 1.81
N MET A 146 3.63 -4.15 2.17
CA MET A 146 4.95 -4.80 2.18
C MET A 146 5.26 -5.57 0.89
N THR A 147 4.76 -5.08 -0.25
CA THR A 147 5.14 -5.59 -1.58
C THR A 147 6.56 -5.13 -1.90
N LEU A 148 7.49 -6.06 -2.03
CA LEU A 148 8.93 -5.80 -2.00
C LEU A 148 9.39 -4.80 -3.07
N GLY A 149 8.82 -4.87 -4.28
CA GLY A 149 9.12 -3.95 -5.37
C GLY A 149 8.85 -2.47 -5.04
N ASN A 150 7.94 -2.16 -4.10
CA ASN A 150 7.65 -0.79 -3.66
C ASN A 150 8.79 -0.15 -2.87
N GLY A 151 9.77 -0.93 -2.41
CA GLY A 151 10.89 -0.41 -1.63
C GLY A 151 11.73 0.65 -2.36
N PHE A 152 11.65 0.73 -3.69
CA PHE A 152 12.28 1.78 -4.51
C PHE A 152 11.44 3.05 -4.69
N ALA A 153 10.31 3.21 -4.01
CA ALA A 153 9.45 4.39 -4.16
C ALA A 153 10.20 5.71 -3.89
N SER A 154 11.06 5.76 -2.86
CA SER A 154 11.91 6.93 -2.55
C SER A 154 13.18 7.03 -3.40
N THR A 155 13.38 6.14 -4.39
CA THR A 155 14.54 6.13 -5.30
C THR A 155 14.09 5.65 -6.69
N HIS A 156 13.00 6.24 -7.18
CA HIS A 156 12.33 5.84 -8.42
C HIS A 156 13.23 5.96 -9.67
N GLN A 157 14.28 6.78 -9.62
CA GLN A 157 15.25 6.98 -10.70
C GLN A 157 15.95 5.68 -11.14
N LEU A 158 16.05 4.68 -10.26
CA LEU A 158 16.67 3.38 -10.56
C LEU A 158 15.71 2.37 -11.21
N VAL A 159 14.41 2.66 -11.20
CA VAL A 159 13.35 1.69 -11.52
C VAL A 159 12.35 2.19 -12.55
N GLN A 160 12.74 3.12 -13.42
CA GLN A 160 11.89 3.59 -14.52
C GLN A 160 11.39 2.44 -15.41
N TRP A 161 12.19 1.37 -15.59
CA TRP A 161 11.77 0.17 -16.32
C TRP A 161 10.55 -0.55 -15.71
N TYR A 162 10.14 -0.23 -14.47
CA TYR A 162 8.90 -0.76 -13.88
C TYR A 162 7.66 -0.45 -14.73
N GLU A 163 7.70 0.53 -15.64
CA GLU A 163 6.58 0.79 -16.57
C GLU A 163 6.17 -0.48 -17.36
N TYR A 164 7.11 -1.40 -17.64
CA TYR A 164 6.88 -2.58 -18.47
C TYR A 164 6.41 -3.80 -17.68
N THR A 165 6.83 -3.91 -16.42
CA THR A 165 6.61 -5.11 -15.59
C THR A 165 5.76 -4.85 -14.35
N GLY A 166 5.50 -3.58 -14.04
CA GLY A 166 4.96 -3.15 -12.77
C GLY A 166 5.87 -3.50 -11.59
N VAL A 167 5.31 -3.33 -10.39
CA VAL A 167 5.98 -3.56 -9.10
C VAL A 167 6.50 -4.99 -8.93
N TYR A 168 5.82 -5.99 -9.49
CA TYR A 168 6.23 -7.40 -9.36
C TYR A 168 7.53 -7.71 -10.10
N GLY A 169 7.82 -7.02 -11.20
CA GLY A 169 9.14 -7.11 -11.83
C GLY A 169 10.23 -6.65 -10.87
N GLY A 170 9.96 -5.59 -10.10
CA GLY A 170 10.79 -5.14 -9.00
C GLY A 170 11.05 -6.19 -7.92
N THR A 171 9.99 -6.87 -7.47
CA THR A 171 10.10 -8.00 -6.54
C THR A 171 11.01 -9.10 -7.11
N VAL A 172 10.81 -9.51 -8.36
CA VAL A 172 11.65 -10.53 -9.02
C VAL A 172 13.11 -10.08 -9.06
N TRP A 173 13.36 -8.84 -9.47
CA TRP A 173 14.70 -8.27 -9.56
C TRP A 173 15.41 -8.27 -8.22
N LEU A 174 14.74 -7.78 -7.16
CA LEU A 174 15.28 -7.77 -5.81
C LEU A 174 15.63 -9.17 -5.31
N TRP A 175 14.76 -10.15 -5.54
CA TRP A 175 15.06 -11.54 -5.21
C TRP A 175 16.21 -12.11 -6.02
N ALA A 176 16.25 -11.86 -7.32
CA ALA A 176 17.30 -12.36 -8.19
C ALA A 176 18.68 -11.82 -7.78
N VAL A 177 18.77 -10.53 -7.39
CA VAL A 177 20.01 -9.94 -6.87
C VAL A 177 20.40 -10.55 -5.52
N ASN A 178 19.47 -10.63 -4.55
CA ASN A 178 19.75 -11.26 -3.26
C ASN A 178 20.21 -12.72 -3.40
N CYS A 179 19.55 -13.49 -4.28
CA CYS A 179 19.93 -14.86 -4.60
C CYS A 179 21.32 -14.93 -5.26
N GLY A 180 21.63 -14.03 -6.20
CA GLY A 180 22.93 -13.94 -6.86
C GLY A 180 24.07 -13.68 -5.87
N VAL A 181 23.90 -12.68 -5.00
CA VAL A 181 24.86 -12.36 -3.93
C VAL A 181 25.01 -13.53 -2.96
N PHE A 182 23.91 -14.14 -2.53
CA PHE A 182 23.92 -15.32 -1.66
C PHE A 182 24.69 -16.50 -2.29
N LEU A 183 24.44 -16.81 -3.56
CA LEU A 183 25.15 -17.87 -4.28
C LEU A 183 26.64 -17.56 -4.47
N ALA A 184 27.00 -16.31 -4.73
CA ALA A 184 28.40 -15.89 -4.86
C ALA A 184 29.17 -16.06 -3.54
N ILE A 185 28.56 -15.69 -2.40
CA ILE A 185 29.12 -15.91 -1.06
C ILE A 185 29.25 -17.41 -0.77
N LEU A 186 28.22 -18.20 -1.09
CA LEU A 186 28.21 -19.63 -0.82
C LEU A 186 29.26 -20.37 -1.67
N ALA A 187 29.40 -20.02 -2.95
CA ALA A 187 30.44 -20.57 -3.82
C ALA A 187 31.86 -20.29 -3.30
N ALA A 188 32.07 -19.13 -2.67
CA ALA A 188 33.34 -18.83 -2.02
C ALA A 188 33.59 -19.70 -0.78
N LYS A 189 32.57 -19.88 0.06
CA LYS A 189 32.63 -20.75 1.26
C LYS A 189 32.82 -22.22 0.91
N ASP A 190 32.19 -22.68 -0.17
CA ASP A 190 32.24 -24.07 -0.64
C ASP A 190 33.49 -24.37 -1.49
N GLY A 191 34.43 -23.42 -1.61
CA GLY A 191 35.72 -23.67 -2.26
C GLY A 191 35.68 -23.73 -3.79
N PHE A 192 34.64 -23.20 -4.45
CA PHE A 192 34.50 -23.31 -5.92
C PHE A 192 35.64 -22.58 -6.67
N ALA A 193 35.91 -22.92 -7.93
CA ALA A 193 36.95 -22.26 -8.72
C ALA A 193 36.75 -20.74 -8.84
N ARG A 194 37.86 -19.99 -8.89
CA ARG A 194 37.86 -18.52 -8.95
C ARG A 194 37.06 -17.98 -10.14
N SER A 195 37.17 -18.61 -11.31
CA SER A 195 36.40 -18.27 -12.52
C SER A 195 34.89 -18.32 -12.28
N ARG A 196 34.40 -19.36 -11.62
CA ARG A 196 32.97 -19.51 -11.29
C ARG A 196 32.49 -18.47 -10.29
N ARG A 197 33.32 -18.10 -9.30
CA ARG A 197 33.00 -17.04 -8.33
C ARG A 197 32.90 -15.68 -9.02
N TYR A 198 33.84 -15.37 -9.91
CA TYR A 198 33.80 -14.12 -10.68
C TYR A 198 32.64 -14.07 -11.67
N ALA A 199 32.27 -15.20 -12.28
CA ALA A 199 31.08 -15.26 -13.11
C ALA A 199 29.81 -14.92 -12.32
N LEU A 200 29.64 -15.45 -11.10
CA LEU A 200 28.49 -15.15 -10.25
C LEU A 200 28.45 -13.68 -9.80
N TRP A 201 29.59 -13.11 -9.40
CA TRP A 201 29.67 -11.69 -9.04
C TRP A 201 29.41 -10.79 -10.25
N GLY A 202 30.01 -11.11 -11.40
CA GLY A 202 29.81 -10.38 -12.65
C GLY A 202 28.36 -10.43 -13.13
N SER A 203 27.72 -11.59 -13.10
CA SER A 203 26.30 -11.72 -13.48
C SER A 203 25.38 -10.96 -12.52
N THR A 204 25.67 -11.00 -11.21
CA THR A 204 24.89 -10.28 -10.20
C THR A 204 25.07 -8.76 -10.34
N ALA A 205 26.30 -8.30 -10.59
CA ALA A 205 26.60 -6.90 -10.83
C ALA A 205 25.91 -6.40 -12.11
N ALA A 206 25.92 -7.19 -13.20
CA ALA A 206 25.20 -6.87 -14.42
C ALA A 206 23.69 -6.79 -14.19
N LEU A 207 23.12 -7.70 -13.39
CA LEU A 207 21.71 -7.71 -13.03
C LEU A 207 21.27 -6.45 -12.26
N VAL A 208 22.17 -5.84 -11.49
CA VAL A 208 21.93 -4.55 -10.83
C VAL A 208 22.15 -3.40 -11.80
N ALA A 209 23.31 -3.38 -12.46
CA ALA A 209 23.78 -2.23 -13.23
C ALA A 209 22.96 -1.99 -14.49
N LEU A 210 22.65 -3.03 -15.28
CA LEU A 210 21.96 -2.87 -16.55
C LEU A 210 20.58 -2.21 -16.42
N PRO A 211 19.63 -2.73 -15.60
CA PRO A 211 18.32 -2.09 -15.45
C PRO A 211 18.41 -0.72 -14.76
N SER A 212 19.33 -0.54 -13.81
CA SER A 212 19.50 0.73 -13.10
C SER A 212 20.03 1.82 -14.02
N LEU A 213 21.07 1.52 -14.82
CA LEU A 213 21.65 2.46 -15.78
C LEU A 213 20.67 2.80 -16.88
N TRP A 214 19.88 1.83 -17.36
CA TRP A 214 18.79 2.08 -18.28
C TRP A 214 17.75 3.05 -17.71
N SER A 215 17.32 2.83 -16.45
CA SER A 215 16.40 3.75 -15.78
C SER A 215 16.96 5.15 -15.63
N ILE A 216 18.22 5.28 -15.20
CA ILE A 216 18.88 6.57 -15.04
C ILE A 216 18.98 7.28 -16.39
N TRP A 217 19.37 6.58 -17.45
CA TRP A 217 19.44 7.13 -18.79
C TRP A 217 18.06 7.67 -19.21
N ARG A 218 17.00 6.85 -19.13
CA ARG A 218 15.65 7.32 -19.46
C ARG A 218 15.20 8.50 -18.60
N TYR A 219 15.44 8.45 -17.30
CA TYR A 219 15.09 9.53 -16.38
C TYR A 219 15.79 10.85 -16.75
N ALA A 220 17.04 10.78 -17.21
CA ALA A 220 17.83 11.96 -17.57
C ALA A 220 17.58 12.48 -18.98
N THR A 221 17.09 11.65 -19.91
CA THR A 221 16.88 12.01 -21.32
C THR A 221 15.43 12.16 -21.73
N TYR A 222 14.48 11.86 -20.83
CA TYR A 222 13.07 12.00 -21.14
C TYR A 222 12.67 13.47 -21.20
N GLU A 223 12.08 13.88 -22.32
CA GLU A 223 11.48 15.19 -22.53
C GLU A 223 9.97 15.02 -22.63
N GLU A 224 9.24 15.63 -21.70
CA GLU A 224 7.78 15.60 -21.68
C GLU A 224 7.22 16.56 -22.74
N HIS A 225 6.10 16.20 -23.36
CA HIS A 225 5.43 17.12 -24.29
C HIS A 225 4.75 18.24 -23.50
N GLU A 226 5.09 19.49 -23.80
CA GLU A 226 4.51 20.65 -23.11
C GLU A 226 3.03 20.82 -23.45
N ASN A 227 2.17 20.44 -22.52
CA ASN A 227 0.73 20.74 -22.53
C ASN A 227 0.28 21.13 -21.10
N PRO A 228 0.65 22.33 -20.62
CA PRO A 228 0.45 22.71 -19.23
C PRO A 228 -1.01 22.97 -18.91
N SER A 229 -1.51 22.38 -17.82
CA SER A 229 -2.82 22.70 -17.23
C SER A 229 -2.63 23.47 -15.93
N ASN A 230 -3.46 24.48 -15.67
CA ASN A 230 -3.44 25.21 -14.41
C ASN A 230 -4.39 24.53 -13.41
N VAL A 231 -3.80 23.89 -12.39
CA VAL A 231 -4.51 23.11 -11.38
C VAL A 231 -4.22 23.68 -9.99
N VAL A 232 -5.27 23.87 -9.20
CA VAL A 232 -5.20 24.27 -7.80
C VAL A 232 -5.54 23.05 -6.93
N ILE A 233 -4.60 22.60 -6.11
CA ILE A 233 -4.79 21.51 -5.15
C ILE A 233 -4.94 22.11 -3.75
N VAL A 234 -6.02 21.79 -3.05
CA VAL A 234 -6.34 22.38 -1.74
C VAL A 234 -6.12 21.36 -0.63
N GLN A 235 -5.42 21.77 0.43
CA GLN A 235 -5.28 20.99 1.66
C GLN A 235 -5.73 21.85 2.85
N PRO A 236 -6.97 21.65 3.36
CA PRO A 236 -7.56 22.54 4.37
C PRO A 236 -7.03 22.29 5.79
N ASN A 237 -6.19 21.26 5.98
CA ASN A 237 -5.59 20.89 7.28
C ASN A 237 -6.63 20.70 8.40
N VAL A 238 -7.80 20.12 8.07
CA VAL A 238 -8.87 19.79 9.03
C VAL A 238 -8.47 18.55 9.83
N ASP A 239 -8.66 18.58 11.14
CA ASP A 239 -8.43 17.42 12.01
C ASP A 239 -9.37 16.27 11.62
N PRO A 240 -8.85 15.09 11.19
CA PRO A 240 -9.67 13.98 10.75
C PRO A 240 -10.59 13.42 11.84
N TYR A 241 -10.25 13.57 13.12
CA TYR A 241 -11.06 13.05 14.24
C TYR A 241 -12.12 14.04 14.72
N GLY A 242 -11.98 15.31 14.34
CA GLY A 242 -12.85 16.41 14.74
C GLY A 242 -13.78 16.93 13.65
N LYS A 243 -13.58 16.46 12.42
CA LYS A 243 -14.19 16.98 11.19
C LYS A 243 -15.72 17.13 11.25
N PHE A 244 -16.44 16.17 11.80
CA PHE A 244 -17.91 16.19 11.84
C PHE A 244 -18.48 16.77 13.14
N SER A 245 -17.63 17.13 14.11
CA SER A 245 -18.05 17.53 15.45
C SER A 245 -17.71 18.97 15.79
N PHE A 246 -16.69 19.56 15.15
CA PHE A 246 -16.19 20.88 15.52
C PHE A 246 -16.38 21.96 14.46
N ILE A 247 -16.66 21.60 13.20
CA ILE A 247 -16.76 22.55 12.09
C ILE A 247 -18.01 22.24 11.27
N ALA A 248 -18.88 23.24 11.08
CA ALA A 248 -20.07 23.10 10.27
C ALA A 248 -19.70 22.79 8.80
N PRO A 249 -20.45 21.93 8.08
CA PRO A 249 -20.23 21.65 6.66
C PRO A 249 -20.03 22.90 5.79
N GLU A 250 -20.81 23.93 6.04
CA GLU A 250 -20.78 25.19 5.30
C GLU A 250 -19.47 25.94 5.52
N GLU A 251 -18.92 25.90 6.73
CA GLU A 251 -17.65 26.53 7.08
C GLU A 251 -16.47 25.77 6.46
N GLN A 252 -16.53 24.43 6.40
CA GLN A 252 -15.53 23.63 5.69
C GLN A 252 -15.52 23.94 4.19
N LEU A 253 -16.71 24.03 3.59
CA LEU A 253 -16.88 24.37 2.18
C LEU A 253 -16.35 25.78 1.87
N GLU A 254 -16.69 26.76 2.71
CA GLU A 254 -16.20 28.13 2.55
C GLU A 254 -14.68 28.20 2.68
N ASN A 255 -14.08 27.49 3.64
CA ASN A 255 -12.62 27.42 3.77
C ASN A 255 -11.95 26.86 2.50
N LEU A 256 -12.50 25.77 1.92
CA LEU A 256 -12.01 25.21 0.65
C LEU A 256 -12.10 26.22 -0.50
N ILE A 257 -13.20 26.96 -0.60
CA ILE A 257 -13.40 28.00 -1.60
C ILE A 257 -12.41 29.15 -1.42
N GLN A 258 -12.20 29.63 -0.19
CA GLN A 258 -11.27 30.73 0.09
C GLN A 258 -9.82 30.33 -0.19
N LEU A 259 -9.40 29.14 0.24
CA LEU A 259 -8.09 28.59 -0.11
C LEU A 259 -7.90 28.49 -1.62
N SER A 260 -8.92 28.00 -2.34
CA SER A 260 -8.89 27.93 -3.80
C SER A 260 -8.70 29.31 -4.43
N LYS A 261 -9.52 30.30 -4.03
CA LYS A 261 -9.46 31.69 -4.55
C LYS A 261 -8.13 32.38 -4.29
N SER A 262 -7.44 32.03 -3.20
CA SER A 262 -6.18 32.68 -2.80
C SER A 262 -5.04 32.51 -3.81
N VAL A 263 -5.09 31.48 -4.65
CA VAL A 263 -4.05 31.15 -5.63
C VAL A 263 -4.59 30.93 -7.06
N ALA A 264 -5.92 30.93 -7.23
CA ALA A 264 -6.56 30.71 -8.51
C ALA A 264 -6.22 31.80 -9.54
N GLN A 265 -6.22 31.41 -10.81
CA GLN A 265 -6.01 32.28 -11.96
C GLN A 265 -7.21 32.21 -12.89
N PRO A 266 -7.45 33.21 -13.77
CA PRO A 266 -8.58 33.16 -14.71
C PRO A 266 -8.58 31.93 -15.64
N ASN A 267 -7.41 31.33 -15.89
CA ASN A 267 -7.23 30.12 -16.69
C ASN A 267 -7.13 28.84 -15.86
N THR A 268 -7.48 28.84 -14.56
CA THR A 268 -7.54 27.61 -13.76
C THR A 268 -8.58 26.64 -14.33
N GLU A 269 -8.15 25.42 -14.61
CA GLU A 269 -8.96 24.35 -15.22
C GLU A 269 -9.52 23.39 -14.18
N PHE A 270 -8.79 23.17 -13.09
CA PHE A 270 -9.19 22.25 -12.02
C PHE A 270 -8.91 22.81 -10.63
N PHE A 271 -9.90 22.67 -9.76
CA PHE A 271 -9.78 22.75 -8.31
C PHE A 271 -9.91 21.34 -7.75
N VAL A 272 -8.83 20.81 -7.21
CA VAL A 272 -8.78 19.45 -6.66
C VAL A 272 -8.83 19.53 -5.14
N TRP A 273 -9.90 18.98 -4.56
CA TRP A 273 -10.14 18.94 -3.12
C TRP A 273 -10.04 17.50 -2.60
N PRO A 274 -9.69 17.31 -1.31
CA PRO A 274 -9.34 15.99 -0.79
C PRO A 274 -10.55 15.05 -0.60
N GLU A 275 -10.26 13.81 -0.21
CA GLU A 275 -11.27 12.81 0.15
C GLU A 275 -12.24 13.36 1.20
N THR A 276 -13.54 13.08 1.04
CA THR A 276 -14.64 13.58 1.89
C THR A 276 -14.71 15.11 2.05
N ALA A 277 -14.05 15.92 1.21
CA ALA A 277 -13.99 17.38 1.40
C ALA A 277 -15.36 18.07 1.40
N ILE A 278 -16.27 17.62 0.54
CA ILE A 278 -17.69 18.00 0.59
C ILE A 278 -18.36 17.05 1.59
N ALA A 279 -18.23 17.41 2.87
CA ALA A 279 -18.69 16.63 4.00
C ALA A 279 -20.09 17.07 4.43
N HIS A 280 -20.93 16.11 4.80
CA HIS A 280 -22.21 16.36 5.46
C HIS A 280 -22.43 15.27 6.51
N PRO A 281 -23.09 15.55 7.65
CA PRO A 281 -23.43 14.51 8.61
C PRO A 281 -24.09 13.30 7.93
N PRO A 282 -23.85 12.07 8.42
CA PRO A 282 -24.42 10.86 7.87
C PRO A 282 -25.94 11.00 7.63
N PRO A 283 -26.48 10.54 6.49
CA PRO A 283 -25.85 9.66 5.50
C PRO A 283 -25.02 10.35 4.39
N GLY A 284 -24.78 11.65 4.47
CA GLY A 284 -24.14 12.43 3.41
C GLY A 284 -25.16 13.11 2.48
N TYR A 285 -24.76 13.39 1.24
CA TYR A 285 -25.62 14.03 0.23
C TYR A 285 -26.39 13.03 -0.63
N ASP A 286 -27.67 13.29 -0.89
CA ASP A 286 -28.43 12.55 -1.90
C ASP A 286 -27.92 12.89 -3.30
N GLU A 287 -27.40 11.90 -4.03
CA GLU A 287 -26.92 12.14 -5.39
C GLU A 287 -28.03 12.58 -6.36
N GLY A 288 -29.27 12.15 -6.12
CA GLY A 288 -30.43 12.50 -6.95
C GLY A 288 -30.91 13.94 -6.74
N GLU A 289 -30.67 14.51 -5.56
CA GLU A 289 -31.13 15.85 -5.19
C GLU A 289 -30.00 16.89 -5.07
N PHE A 290 -28.73 16.48 -5.23
CA PHE A 290 -27.57 17.34 -5.01
C PHE A 290 -27.60 18.65 -5.83
N LEU A 291 -28.14 18.61 -7.06
CA LEU A 291 -28.30 19.81 -7.91
C LEU A 291 -29.18 20.90 -7.28
N GLY A 292 -30.16 20.50 -6.45
CA GLY A 292 -31.04 21.41 -5.73
C GLY A 292 -30.46 21.91 -4.41
N HIS A 293 -29.34 21.34 -3.94
CA HIS A 293 -28.78 21.63 -2.64
C HIS A 293 -28.05 23.00 -2.62
N PRO A 294 -28.15 23.81 -1.55
CA PRO A 294 -27.46 25.09 -1.43
C PRO A 294 -25.94 25.02 -1.66
N ALA A 295 -25.30 23.93 -1.21
CA ALA A 295 -23.89 23.68 -1.46
C ALA A 295 -23.55 23.68 -2.96
N PHE A 296 -24.35 23.03 -3.81
CA PHE A 296 -24.12 23.04 -5.26
C PHE A 296 -24.21 24.45 -5.84
N GLN A 297 -25.17 25.26 -5.38
CA GLN A 297 -25.31 26.65 -5.82
C GLN A 297 -24.08 27.50 -5.44
N GLN A 298 -23.55 27.34 -4.22
CA GLN A 298 -22.32 28.00 -3.77
C GLN A 298 -21.12 27.59 -4.63
N LEU A 299 -21.02 26.32 -5.00
CA LEU A 299 -19.97 25.79 -5.88
C LEU A 299 -20.07 26.36 -7.30
N GLN A 300 -21.27 26.46 -7.86
CA GLN A 300 -21.49 27.09 -9.18
C GLN A 300 -21.14 28.59 -9.15
N GLN A 301 -21.51 29.30 -8.09
CA GLN A 301 -21.10 30.70 -7.90
C GLN A 301 -19.59 30.85 -7.82
N PHE A 302 -18.92 29.96 -7.10
CA PHE A 302 -17.45 29.92 -7.02
C PHE A 302 -16.81 29.65 -8.39
N LEU A 303 -17.35 28.71 -9.19
CA LEU A 303 -16.83 28.40 -10.52
C LEU A 303 -17.10 29.48 -11.57
N SER A 304 -18.13 30.31 -11.39
CA SER A 304 -18.57 31.29 -12.39
C SER A 304 -17.47 32.21 -12.98
N PRO A 305 -16.42 32.65 -12.24
CA PRO A 305 -15.34 33.46 -12.80
C PRO A 305 -14.34 32.65 -13.66
N TYR A 306 -14.33 31.32 -13.53
CA TYR A 306 -13.38 30.41 -14.17
C TYR A 306 -14.09 29.65 -15.30
N LYS A 307 -14.06 30.20 -16.52
CA LYS A 307 -14.84 29.67 -17.66
C LYS A 307 -14.55 28.20 -17.99
N ASN A 308 -13.31 27.76 -17.77
CA ASN A 308 -12.87 26.38 -18.00
C ASN A 308 -12.69 25.60 -16.68
N GLY A 309 -13.05 26.21 -15.54
CA GLY A 309 -12.81 25.65 -14.22
C GLY A 309 -13.77 24.52 -13.87
N ASN A 310 -13.23 23.47 -13.27
CA ASN A 310 -13.96 22.33 -12.76
C ASN A 310 -13.54 22.05 -11.32
N ILE A 311 -14.43 21.49 -10.51
CA ILE A 311 -14.10 20.99 -9.17
C ILE A 311 -14.08 19.48 -9.20
N LEU A 312 -12.95 18.88 -8.83
CA LEU A 312 -12.83 17.46 -8.53
C LEU A 312 -12.63 17.32 -7.02
N SER A 313 -13.63 16.77 -6.33
CA SER A 313 -13.63 16.72 -4.86
C SER A 313 -14.03 15.34 -4.36
N GLY A 314 -13.53 14.96 -3.19
CA GLY A 314 -14.18 13.92 -2.40
C GLY A 314 -15.53 14.40 -1.86
N ILE A 315 -16.51 13.51 -1.80
CA ILE A 315 -17.85 13.72 -1.26
C ILE A 315 -18.31 12.46 -0.54
N GLU A 316 -19.08 12.63 0.54
CA GLU A 316 -19.86 11.55 1.13
C GLU A 316 -21.29 11.65 0.59
N SER A 317 -21.74 10.62 -0.10
CA SER A 317 -23.02 10.63 -0.81
C SER A 317 -23.78 9.32 -0.62
N TYR A 318 -25.06 9.32 -0.98
CA TYR A 318 -25.87 8.13 -0.99
C TYR A 318 -26.84 8.10 -2.18
N ARG A 319 -27.35 6.90 -2.48
CA ARG A 319 -28.48 6.67 -3.38
C ARG A 319 -29.60 5.95 -2.66
N LEU A 320 -30.82 6.29 -3.06
CA LEU A 320 -32.03 5.56 -2.69
C LEU A 320 -32.48 4.68 -3.86
N TYR A 321 -32.87 3.46 -3.54
CA TYR A 321 -33.41 2.49 -4.48
C TYR A 321 -34.75 1.96 -3.99
N ASN A 322 -35.68 1.70 -4.91
CA ASN A 322 -36.98 1.11 -4.56
C ASN A 322 -36.87 -0.38 -4.20
N GLU A 323 -35.76 -1.02 -4.55
CA GLU A 323 -35.44 -2.42 -4.25
C GLU A 323 -33.92 -2.57 -4.05
N GLN A 324 -33.47 -3.71 -3.53
CA GLN A 324 -32.04 -3.93 -3.27
C GLN A 324 -31.25 -4.12 -4.58
N GLN A 325 -30.74 -3.02 -5.14
CA GLN A 325 -29.98 -3.03 -6.42
C GLN A 325 -28.52 -3.47 -6.26
N THR A 326 -27.92 -3.29 -5.08
CA THR A 326 -26.51 -3.62 -4.82
C THR A 326 -26.36 -4.48 -3.56
N PRO A 327 -25.25 -5.24 -3.41
CA PRO A 327 -24.97 -5.98 -2.18
C PRO A 327 -24.83 -5.10 -0.93
N THR A 328 -24.44 -3.84 -1.10
CA THR A 328 -24.20 -2.85 -0.03
C THR A 328 -25.46 -2.06 0.35
N ALA A 329 -26.48 -2.03 -0.53
CA ALA A 329 -27.75 -1.38 -0.26
C ALA A 329 -28.49 -2.04 0.90
N ARG A 330 -28.87 -1.25 1.91
CA ARG A 330 -29.51 -1.69 3.14
C ARG A 330 -30.94 -1.16 3.26
N PRO A 331 -31.88 -1.89 3.89
CA PRO A 331 -33.25 -1.40 4.08
C PRO A 331 -33.30 -0.04 4.78
N TRP A 332 -34.09 0.89 4.25
CA TRP A 332 -34.34 2.23 4.78
C TRP A 332 -35.82 2.59 4.63
N GLY A 333 -36.61 2.31 5.66
CA GLY A 333 -38.06 2.47 5.59
C GLY A 333 -38.67 1.53 4.54
N LYS A 334 -39.20 2.08 3.45
CA LYS A 334 -39.75 1.32 2.31
C LYS A 334 -38.75 1.15 1.15
N ASP A 335 -37.65 1.89 1.20
CA ASP A 335 -36.63 1.94 0.17
C ASP A 335 -35.36 1.25 0.67
N TYR A 336 -34.31 1.29 -0.14
CA TYR A 336 -32.98 0.80 0.16
C TYR A 336 -31.98 1.94 0.02
N LEU A 337 -31.14 2.13 1.03
CA LEU A 337 -30.10 3.16 1.09
C LEU A 337 -28.74 2.53 0.79
N ASP A 338 -27.97 3.14 -0.09
CA ASP A 338 -26.59 2.74 -0.38
C ASP A 338 -25.68 3.95 -0.21
N VAL A 339 -24.67 3.85 0.66
CA VAL A 339 -23.82 4.96 1.10
C VAL A 339 -22.44 4.81 0.48
N PHE A 340 -21.89 5.90 -0.04
CA PHE A 340 -20.65 5.93 -0.80
C PHE A 340 -19.68 6.96 -0.22
N ASN A 341 -18.43 6.54 -0.11
CA ASN A 341 -17.29 7.45 -0.21
C ASN A 341 -17.01 7.61 -1.71
N ALA A 342 -17.13 8.83 -2.22
CA ALA A 342 -17.11 9.09 -3.64
C ALA A 342 -16.21 10.28 -4.00
N ALA A 343 -15.84 10.34 -5.28
CA ALA A 343 -15.37 11.57 -5.90
C ALA A 343 -16.47 12.13 -6.78
N ILE A 344 -16.63 13.45 -6.78
CA ILE A 344 -17.56 14.19 -7.64
C ILE A 344 -16.78 15.14 -8.54
N LEU A 345 -17.14 15.16 -9.82
CA LEU A 345 -16.73 16.18 -10.77
C LEU A 345 -17.90 17.16 -11.01
N ILE A 346 -17.64 18.44 -10.76
CA ILE A 346 -18.58 19.55 -10.93
C ILE A 346 -18.02 20.48 -11.99
N GLU A 347 -18.76 20.62 -13.07
CA GLU A 347 -18.45 21.52 -14.18
C GLU A 347 -19.25 22.83 -14.04
N ASN A 348 -18.95 23.83 -14.88
CA ASN A 348 -19.78 25.04 -15.05
C ASN A 348 -21.06 24.73 -15.86
N SER A 349 -21.77 23.68 -15.46
CA SER A 349 -23.01 23.17 -16.06
C SER A 349 -23.81 22.37 -15.02
N ALA A 350 -25.02 21.93 -15.39
CA ALA A 350 -25.82 21.05 -14.53
C ALA A 350 -25.36 19.57 -14.54
N LYS A 351 -24.23 19.26 -15.18
CA LYS A 351 -23.71 17.90 -15.29
C LYS A 351 -22.89 17.56 -14.06
N LEU A 352 -23.26 16.46 -13.41
CA LEU A 352 -22.52 15.85 -12.30
C LEU A 352 -22.02 14.47 -12.70
N GLN A 353 -20.80 14.14 -12.30
CA GLN A 353 -20.27 12.79 -12.43
C GLN A 353 -19.75 12.32 -11.08
N PHE A 354 -20.15 11.11 -10.69
CA PHE A 354 -19.73 10.47 -9.46
C PHE A 354 -18.86 9.25 -9.77
N TYR A 355 -17.79 9.09 -9.01
CA TYR A 355 -16.99 7.88 -8.93
C TYR A 355 -17.09 7.32 -7.52
N HIS A 356 -17.66 6.12 -7.37
CA HIS A 356 -17.77 5.45 -6.09
C HIS A 356 -16.51 4.63 -5.78
N LYS A 357 -15.97 4.77 -4.57
CA LYS A 357 -14.80 4.03 -4.11
C LYS A 357 -15.07 2.53 -4.21
N SER A 358 -14.32 1.84 -5.07
CA SER A 358 -14.55 0.43 -5.39
C SER A 358 -13.76 -0.55 -4.51
N LYS A 359 -12.76 -0.06 -3.77
CA LYS A 359 -11.92 -0.85 -2.87
C LYS A 359 -11.95 -0.21 -1.49
N LEU A 360 -12.60 -0.91 -0.58
CA LEU A 360 -12.85 -0.44 0.77
C LEU A 360 -11.80 -0.97 1.73
N VAL A 361 -11.49 -0.18 2.75
CA VAL A 361 -10.52 -0.55 3.78
C VAL A 361 -11.11 -1.66 4.65
N ALA A 362 -10.48 -2.83 4.61
CA ALA A 362 -10.91 -3.98 5.42
C ALA A 362 -10.83 -3.66 6.92
N GLY A 363 -11.92 -3.95 7.64
CA GLY A 363 -12.06 -3.71 9.07
C GLY A 363 -12.54 -2.31 9.45
N VAL A 364 -12.42 -1.32 8.56
CA VAL A 364 -12.89 0.06 8.80
C VAL A 364 -14.15 0.34 8.00
N GLU A 365 -14.07 0.16 6.68
CA GLU A 365 -15.18 0.40 5.76
C GLU A 365 -15.94 -0.93 5.53
N GLN A 366 -15.23 -2.00 5.16
CA GLN A 366 -15.82 -3.32 4.86
C GLN A 366 -15.52 -4.36 5.94
N PHE A 367 -16.49 -5.24 6.24
CA PHE A 367 -16.24 -6.41 7.08
C PHE A 367 -15.64 -7.58 6.27
N PRO A 368 -14.43 -8.09 6.62
CA PRO A 368 -13.80 -9.16 5.86
C PRO A 368 -14.56 -10.50 5.98
N PHE A 369 -14.61 -11.26 4.88
CA PHE A 369 -15.17 -12.61 4.77
C PHE A 369 -16.65 -12.77 5.16
N GLY A 370 -17.48 -11.75 4.94
CA GLY A 370 -18.95 -11.88 4.87
C GLY A 370 -19.64 -12.60 6.03
N GLY A 371 -19.03 -12.63 7.23
CA GLY A 371 -19.56 -13.30 8.42
C GLY A 371 -18.64 -14.33 9.08
N ALA A 372 -17.63 -14.87 8.39
CA ALA A 372 -16.69 -15.86 8.98
C ALA A 372 -15.89 -15.28 10.16
N LEU A 373 -15.63 -13.97 10.13
CA LEU A 373 -14.97 -13.25 11.22
C LEU A 373 -15.94 -12.49 12.13
N ALA A 374 -17.26 -12.73 12.07
CA ALA A 374 -18.27 -11.91 12.75
C ALA A 374 -18.06 -11.76 14.28
N PHE A 375 -17.36 -12.68 14.92
CA PHE A 375 -16.97 -12.57 16.34
C PHE A 375 -16.07 -11.35 16.62
N MET A 376 -15.40 -10.79 15.61
CA MET A 376 -14.56 -9.59 15.70
C MET A 376 -15.33 -8.28 15.52
N LYS A 377 -16.64 -8.31 15.22
CA LYS A 377 -17.47 -7.10 15.02
C LYS A 377 -17.34 -6.06 16.15
N PRO A 378 -17.33 -6.41 17.45
CA PRO A 378 -17.19 -5.43 18.53
C PRO A 378 -15.85 -4.69 18.52
N LEU A 379 -14.81 -5.30 17.95
CA LEU A 379 -13.48 -4.70 17.86
C LEU A 379 -13.42 -3.67 16.71
N PHE A 380 -14.13 -3.95 15.62
CA PHE A 380 -14.18 -3.09 14.43
C PHE A 380 -15.24 -1.98 14.53
N SER A 381 -16.25 -2.11 15.39
CA SER A 381 -17.27 -1.06 15.59
C SER A 381 -16.69 0.25 16.13
N ALA A 382 -15.51 0.22 16.76
CA ALA A 382 -14.80 1.40 17.24
C ALA A 382 -14.31 2.33 16.11
N PHE A 383 -14.25 1.85 14.86
CA PHE A 383 -13.87 2.65 13.70
C PHE A 383 -15.01 3.51 13.12
N GLY A 384 -16.14 3.66 13.83
CA GLY A 384 -17.28 4.46 13.37
C GLY A 384 -18.41 3.66 12.72
N GLY A 385 -18.38 2.32 12.87
CA GLY A 385 -19.35 1.41 12.28
C GLY A 385 -19.06 1.18 10.79
N THR A 386 -19.17 -0.07 10.35
CA THR A 386 -19.07 -0.44 8.94
C THR A 386 -20.20 0.24 8.16
N THR A 387 -19.94 1.41 7.61
CA THR A 387 -20.93 2.23 6.89
C THR A 387 -21.06 1.88 5.42
N GLY A 388 -20.17 1.05 4.87
CA GLY A 388 -20.30 0.52 3.50
C GLY A 388 -19.52 -0.76 3.31
N GLY A 389 -20.20 -1.88 3.06
CA GLY A 389 -19.55 -3.16 2.76
C GLY A 389 -20.43 -4.37 3.05
#